data_AF-A0A6I1QLB2-F1
#
_entry.id   AF-A0A6I1QLB2-F1
#
_cell.length_a   1.000
_cell.length_b   1.000
_cell.length_c   1.000
_cell.angle_alpha   90.00
_cell.angle_beta   90.00
_cell.angle_gamma   90.00
#
_symmetry.space_group_name_H-M   'P 1'
#
loop_
_entity.id
_entity.type
_entity.pdbx_description
1 polymer ?
#
loop_
_entity_poly.entity_id
_entity_poly.type
_entity_poly.pdbx_seq_one_letter_code
_entity_poly.pdbx_strand_id
1 'polypeptide(L)'
;MKSLKFEELKSLDLRTCVSVGDIVAGMKYCAFGARMLGEVAATIHQMIVSKEKPILIYDGVGHSPLGLLLHEFLKNKWFRKILLPSQYAKPKSGGENVIAVGAFSERYADALYTKPARAIFINPFDMARPGQIRDGYFPDAVFADPRYVMPVLYRTLDEWINGRRTSAGSLVTELAAYGGVGAQVSRGATALHAMVKDKECVRFLTISGAMTVGKMDLVICDMIELGLVQAVSSTGALMAHGLVSSIGLKHYKYNPAYDDTALARHKLNRVTDTLEPETNLDTVEKVVGQVIDKIDGSRSLSPTVLNKLVGKYLAEHYPNDRGILKSAYLHGVPVFVPAFVDSELGNDLYINNIRRKRRGRKPIFMDLEIDSKALIKLVTGTKRFGILSIGGGVPRNNVQNVAPLIEIINERLGKTYPERRFTYGVRICPDRPHFGHLSGCTYSENESWRKAVKNGVYAEILADATQVWPFLVKYLMEKKEFAAKK
;
A
#
# COMPACT_ATOMS: atom_id res chain seq x y z
N MET A 1 -28.10 8.45 23.21
CA MET A 1 -27.22 8.29 22.03
C MET A 1 -27.04 6.82 21.74
N LYS A 2 -27.25 6.36 20.50
CA LYS A 2 -26.89 4.97 20.13
C LYS A 2 -25.38 4.81 20.28
N SER A 3 -24.91 3.76 20.97
CA SER A 3 -23.48 3.45 21.05
C SER A 3 -22.93 3.31 19.63
N LEU A 4 -21.87 4.06 19.30
CA LEU A 4 -21.16 3.89 18.02
C LEU A 4 -20.64 2.46 17.94
N LYS A 5 -20.99 1.73 16.88
CA LYS A 5 -20.49 0.38 16.64
C LYS A 5 -19.29 0.50 15.71
N PHE A 6 -18.12 0.11 16.20
CA PHE A 6 -16.90 0.11 15.42
C PHE A 6 -16.53 -1.31 15.02
N GLU A 7 -16.10 -1.48 13.77
CA GLU A 7 -15.49 -2.73 13.29
C GLU A 7 -13.98 -2.50 13.20
N GLU A 8 -13.20 -3.36 13.86
CA GLU A 8 -11.74 -3.25 13.88
C GLU A 8 -11.13 -3.56 12.51
N LEU A 9 -10.14 -2.76 12.14
CA LEU A 9 -9.23 -3.05 11.03
C LEU A 9 -8.08 -3.95 11.50
N LYS A 10 -7.67 -4.89 10.65
CA LYS A 10 -6.60 -5.86 10.92
C LYS A 10 -5.49 -5.76 9.88
N SER A 11 -4.25 -5.78 10.36
CA SER A 11 -3.04 -5.84 9.54
C SER A 11 -3.03 -7.10 8.69
N LEU A 12 -2.66 -6.99 7.42
CA LEU A 12 -2.61 -8.14 6.51
C LEU A 12 -1.37 -9.00 6.78
N ASP A 13 -1.56 -10.18 7.38
CA ASP A 13 -0.47 -11.12 7.68
C ASP A 13 -0.25 -12.15 6.57
N LEU A 14 0.69 -11.85 5.66
CA LEU A 14 1.03 -12.71 4.53
C LEU A 14 1.68 -14.05 4.93
N ARG A 15 2.14 -14.20 6.18
CA ARG A 15 2.71 -15.47 6.66
C ARG A 15 1.63 -16.52 6.86
N THR A 16 0.43 -16.08 7.23
CA THR A 16 -0.74 -16.94 7.46
C THR A 16 -1.49 -17.30 6.17
N CYS A 17 -1.36 -16.47 5.12
CA CYS A 17 -1.97 -16.76 3.83
C CYS A 17 -1.19 -17.82 3.06
N VAL A 18 -1.84 -18.83 2.48
CA VAL A 18 -1.20 -19.81 1.58
C VAL A 18 -1.71 -19.72 0.13
N SER A 19 -2.71 -18.88 -0.12
CA SER A 19 -3.36 -18.74 -1.42
C SER A 19 -3.78 -17.29 -1.73
N VAL A 20 -4.20 -17.06 -2.97
CA VAL A 20 -4.87 -15.81 -3.38
C VAL A 20 -6.15 -15.59 -2.58
N GLY A 21 -6.94 -16.64 -2.33
CA GLY A 21 -8.18 -16.53 -1.56
C GLY A 21 -7.95 -16.07 -0.12
N ASP A 22 -6.90 -16.56 0.54
CA ASP A 22 -6.54 -16.14 1.90
C ASP A 22 -6.15 -14.65 1.96
N ILE A 23 -5.37 -14.18 0.97
CA ILE A 23 -4.96 -12.76 0.89
C ILE A 23 -6.19 -11.87 0.73
N VAL A 24 -7.08 -12.20 -0.21
CA VAL A 24 -8.29 -11.40 -0.45
C VAL A 24 -9.25 -11.47 0.74
N ALA A 25 -9.33 -12.61 1.44
CA ALA A 25 -10.09 -12.72 2.69
C ALA A 25 -9.54 -11.80 3.78
N GLY A 26 -8.21 -11.70 3.91
CA GLY A 26 -7.54 -10.77 4.83
C GLY A 26 -7.78 -9.31 4.47
N MET A 27 -7.72 -8.98 3.17
CA MET A 27 -7.91 -7.62 2.64
C MET A 27 -9.25 -7.00 3.04
N LYS A 28 -10.31 -7.80 3.26
CA LYS A 28 -11.62 -7.33 3.76
C LYS A 28 -11.52 -6.59 5.11
N TYR A 29 -10.52 -6.92 5.92
CA TYR A 29 -10.30 -6.29 7.23
C TYR A 29 -9.26 -5.16 7.16
N CYS A 30 -8.72 -4.87 5.98
CA CYS A 30 -7.86 -3.72 5.75
C CYS A 30 -8.70 -2.49 5.35
N ALA A 31 -8.04 -1.46 4.82
CA ALA A 31 -8.65 -0.22 4.35
C ALA A 31 -8.26 0.07 2.89
N PHE A 32 -8.86 1.11 2.28
CA PHE A 32 -8.63 1.55 0.91
C PHE A 32 -8.95 0.47 -0.14
N GLY A 33 -8.20 0.40 -1.24
CA GLY A 33 -8.45 -0.54 -2.33
C GLY A 33 -8.41 -2.02 -1.90
N ALA A 34 -7.62 -2.38 -0.88
CA ALA A 34 -7.66 -3.72 -0.28
C ALA A 34 -9.05 -4.03 0.27
N ARG A 35 -9.62 -3.12 1.08
CA ARG A 35 -10.97 -3.29 1.63
C ARG A 35 -12.01 -3.42 0.53
N MET A 36 -11.96 -2.54 -0.47
CA MET A 36 -12.83 -2.59 -1.64
C MET A 36 -12.80 -3.98 -2.28
N LEU A 37 -11.60 -4.51 -2.58
CA LEU A 37 -11.44 -5.80 -3.22
C LEU A 37 -11.94 -6.96 -2.34
N GLY A 38 -11.59 -6.98 -1.05
CA GLY A 38 -11.99 -8.03 -0.13
C GLY A 38 -13.50 -8.05 0.17
N GLU A 39 -14.12 -6.89 0.38
CA GLU A 39 -15.57 -6.76 0.61
C GLU A 39 -16.38 -7.07 -0.66
N VAL A 40 -15.93 -6.62 -1.83
CA VAL A 40 -16.56 -6.95 -3.12
C VAL A 40 -16.42 -8.44 -3.44
N ALA A 41 -15.26 -9.05 -3.21
CA ALA A 41 -15.10 -10.49 -3.39
C ALA A 41 -16.09 -11.29 -2.53
N ALA A 42 -16.19 -10.94 -1.24
CA ALA A 42 -17.12 -11.58 -0.31
C ALA A 42 -18.59 -11.39 -0.73
N THR A 43 -18.93 -10.20 -1.24
CA THR A 43 -20.28 -9.90 -1.73
C THR A 43 -20.59 -10.69 -3.00
N ILE A 44 -19.69 -10.73 -3.97
CA ILE A 44 -19.87 -11.52 -5.21
C ILE A 44 -20.02 -13.00 -4.86
N HIS A 45 -19.23 -13.53 -3.92
CA HIS A 45 -19.38 -14.89 -3.44
C HIS A 45 -20.80 -15.15 -2.89
N GLN A 46 -21.33 -14.25 -2.06
CA GLN A 46 -22.71 -14.35 -1.55
C GLN A 46 -23.75 -14.34 -2.68
N MET A 47 -23.59 -13.46 -3.67
CA MET A 47 -24.47 -13.41 -4.85
C MET A 47 -24.42 -14.73 -5.63
N ILE A 48 -23.22 -15.29 -5.84
CA ILE A 48 -23.01 -16.54 -6.56
C ILE A 48 -23.62 -17.73 -5.82
N VAL A 49 -23.50 -17.84 -4.50
CA VAL A 49 -24.07 -18.98 -3.75
C VAL A 49 -25.58 -18.86 -3.53
N SER A 50 -26.16 -17.68 -3.75
CA SER A 50 -27.60 -17.46 -3.66
C SER A 50 -28.39 -18.22 -4.75
N LYS A 51 -29.72 -18.30 -4.56
CA LYS A 51 -30.64 -18.94 -5.50
C LYS A 51 -30.65 -18.25 -6.86
N GLU A 52 -30.58 -16.91 -6.87
CA GLU A 52 -30.60 -16.12 -8.10
C GLU A 52 -29.19 -15.65 -8.47
N LYS A 53 -28.63 -16.26 -9.51
CA LYS A 53 -27.27 -15.92 -9.96
C LYS A 53 -27.22 -14.50 -10.54
N PRO A 54 -26.16 -13.74 -10.25
CA PRO A 54 -26.01 -12.38 -10.77
C PRO A 54 -25.80 -12.34 -12.29
N ILE A 55 -25.98 -11.16 -12.86
CA ILE A 55 -25.72 -10.84 -14.27
C ILE A 55 -24.43 -10.03 -14.37
N LEU A 56 -23.61 -10.33 -15.38
CA LEU A 56 -22.45 -9.51 -15.76
C LEU A 56 -22.84 -8.48 -16.81
N ILE A 57 -22.45 -7.23 -16.60
CA ILE A 57 -22.54 -6.17 -17.60
C ILE A 57 -21.14 -5.86 -18.10
N TYR A 58 -20.92 -6.04 -19.40
CA TYR A 58 -19.63 -5.86 -20.04
C TYR A 58 -19.81 -5.50 -21.51
N ASP A 59 -19.21 -4.40 -21.95
CA ASP A 59 -19.23 -3.93 -23.35
C ASP A 59 -17.86 -4.02 -24.05
N GLY A 60 -16.86 -4.60 -23.37
CA GLY A 60 -15.54 -4.82 -23.96
C GLY A 60 -15.48 -5.98 -24.95
N VAL A 61 -14.29 -6.24 -25.47
CA VAL A 61 -14.06 -7.24 -26.52
C VAL A 61 -14.19 -8.66 -25.96
N GLY A 62 -15.22 -9.41 -26.41
CA GLY A 62 -15.51 -10.76 -25.91
C GLY A 62 -14.40 -11.81 -26.13
N HIS A 63 -13.61 -11.67 -27.20
CA HIS A 63 -12.46 -12.55 -27.48
C HIS A 63 -11.15 -12.10 -26.84
N SER A 64 -11.15 -10.98 -26.10
CA SER A 64 -9.99 -10.58 -25.32
C SER A 64 -9.75 -11.56 -24.16
N PRO A 65 -8.54 -11.61 -23.58
CA PRO A 65 -8.27 -12.44 -22.40
C PRO A 65 -9.26 -12.20 -21.25
N LEU A 66 -9.65 -10.93 -21.01
CA LEU A 66 -10.67 -10.60 -20.03
C LEU A 66 -12.05 -11.12 -20.43
N GLY A 67 -12.47 -10.93 -21.69
CA GLY A 67 -13.75 -11.44 -22.19
C GLY A 67 -13.86 -12.96 -22.08
N LEU A 68 -12.80 -13.69 -22.44
CA LEU A 68 -12.70 -15.15 -22.30
C LEU A 68 -12.80 -15.57 -20.84
N LEU A 69 -12.12 -14.87 -19.93
CA LEU A 69 -12.25 -15.12 -18.50
C LEU A 69 -13.69 -14.92 -18.03
N LEU A 70 -14.37 -13.84 -18.43
CA LEU A 70 -15.78 -13.62 -18.07
C LEU A 70 -16.69 -14.75 -18.62
N HIS A 71 -16.36 -15.36 -19.75
CA HIS A 71 -17.05 -16.56 -20.23
C HIS A 71 -16.78 -17.79 -19.35
N GLU A 72 -15.61 -17.94 -18.74
CA GLU A 72 -15.36 -19.00 -17.75
C GLU A 72 -16.24 -18.83 -16.49
N PHE A 73 -16.53 -17.60 -16.07
CA PHE A 73 -17.47 -17.34 -14.98
C PHE A 73 -18.88 -17.88 -15.30
N LEU A 74 -19.33 -17.79 -16.56
CA LEU A 74 -20.59 -18.37 -17.03
C LEU A 74 -20.54 -19.90 -17.06
N LYS A 75 -19.44 -20.48 -17.57
CA LYS A 75 -19.25 -21.94 -17.61
C LYS A 75 -19.29 -22.57 -16.22
N ASN A 76 -18.72 -21.88 -15.23
CA ASN A 76 -18.77 -22.26 -13.82
C ASN A 76 -20.15 -22.04 -13.16
N LYS A 77 -21.15 -21.55 -13.90
CA LYS A 77 -22.51 -21.21 -13.41
C LYS A 77 -22.51 -20.21 -12.26
N TRP A 78 -21.49 -19.37 -12.18
CA TRP A 78 -21.40 -18.30 -11.18
C TRP A 78 -22.30 -17.13 -11.56
N PHE A 79 -22.44 -16.88 -12.87
CA PHE A 79 -23.25 -15.81 -13.44
C PHE A 79 -24.26 -16.40 -14.42
N ARG A 80 -25.42 -15.74 -14.54
CA ARG A 80 -26.51 -16.21 -15.41
C ARG A 80 -26.24 -15.94 -16.89
N LYS A 81 -25.74 -14.74 -17.20
CA LYS A 81 -25.46 -14.24 -18.56
C LYS A 81 -24.57 -13.01 -18.50
N ILE A 82 -23.90 -12.73 -19.62
CA ILE A 82 -23.24 -11.44 -19.88
C ILE A 82 -24.17 -10.63 -20.78
N LEU A 83 -24.41 -9.36 -20.45
CA LEU A 83 -25.18 -8.43 -21.27
C LEU A 83 -24.37 -7.17 -21.56
N LEU A 84 -24.62 -6.57 -22.72
CA LEU A 84 -24.23 -5.19 -22.98
C LEU A 84 -25.06 -4.24 -22.09
N PRO A 85 -24.52 -3.07 -21.71
CA PRO A 85 -25.29 -2.03 -21.02
C PRO A 85 -26.60 -1.69 -21.75
N SER A 86 -26.56 -1.62 -23.08
CA SER A 86 -27.73 -1.37 -23.92
C SER A 86 -28.78 -2.48 -23.87
N GLN A 87 -28.37 -3.74 -23.71
CA GLN A 87 -29.27 -4.87 -23.58
C GLN A 87 -29.94 -4.90 -22.20
N TYR A 88 -29.20 -4.57 -21.15
CA TYR A 88 -29.74 -4.45 -19.79
C TYR A 88 -30.68 -3.26 -19.63
N ALA A 89 -30.44 -2.17 -20.36
CA ALA A 89 -31.30 -0.99 -20.34
C ALA A 89 -32.68 -1.20 -21.00
N LYS A 90 -32.84 -2.20 -21.89
CA LYS A 90 -34.09 -2.41 -22.67
C LYS A 90 -35.31 -2.86 -21.83
N PRO A 91 -35.23 -3.90 -20.98
CA PRO A 91 -36.39 -4.37 -20.22
C PRO A 91 -36.89 -3.31 -19.23
N LYS A 92 -38.21 -3.26 -18.99
CA LYS A 92 -38.78 -2.39 -17.95
C LYS A 92 -38.58 -2.93 -16.53
N SER A 93 -38.53 -4.26 -16.37
CA SER A 93 -38.31 -4.92 -15.09
C SER A 93 -36.82 -5.03 -14.76
N GLY A 94 -36.52 -5.02 -13.46
CA GLY A 94 -35.20 -5.26 -12.88
C GLY A 94 -35.33 -6.12 -11.61
N GLY A 95 -34.42 -5.93 -10.65
CA GLY A 95 -34.42 -6.64 -9.36
C GLY A 95 -33.36 -7.73 -9.22
N GLU A 96 -32.58 -8.00 -10.26
CA GLU A 96 -31.43 -8.89 -10.20
C GLU A 96 -30.20 -8.24 -9.53
N ASN A 97 -29.25 -9.08 -9.11
CA ASN A 97 -27.91 -8.64 -8.75
C ASN A 97 -27.05 -8.49 -10.01
N VAL A 98 -26.29 -7.40 -10.08
CA VAL A 98 -25.50 -7.02 -11.26
C VAL A 98 -24.05 -6.69 -10.88
N ILE A 99 -23.12 -7.12 -11.73
CA ILE A 99 -21.72 -6.72 -11.67
C ILE A 99 -21.40 -6.01 -12.99
N ALA A 100 -21.16 -4.71 -12.94
CA ALA A 100 -20.73 -3.91 -14.08
C ALA A 100 -19.20 -3.85 -14.13
N VAL A 101 -18.63 -4.30 -15.25
CA VAL A 101 -17.18 -4.43 -15.46
C VAL A 101 -16.74 -3.50 -16.57
N GLY A 102 -15.83 -2.57 -16.25
CA GLY A 102 -15.32 -1.57 -17.18
C GLY A 102 -16.16 -0.29 -17.23
N ALA A 103 -15.89 0.54 -18.24
CA ALA A 103 -16.69 1.73 -18.50
C ALA A 103 -18.08 1.33 -19.02
N PHE A 104 -19.01 2.27 -18.94
CA PHE A 104 -20.29 2.18 -19.64
C PHE A 104 -20.73 3.59 -20.04
N SER A 105 -21.51 3.70 -21.11
CA SER A 105 -22.02 5.00 -21.55
C SER A 105 -23.02 5.58 -20.54
N GLU A 106 -22.94 6.89 -20.31
CA GLU A 106 -23.91 7.64 -19.50
C GLU A 106 -25.37 7.42 -19.94
N ARG A 107 -25.58 7.15 -21.23
CA ARG A 107 -26.89 6.80 -21.80
C ARG A 107 -27.58 5.64 -21.07
N TYR A 108 -26.80 4.70 -20.52
CA TYR A 108 -27.31 3.50 -19.85
C TYR A 108 -27.10 3.54 -18.33
N ALA A 109 -26.51 4.62 -17.81
CA ALA A 109 -26.12 4.74 -16.42
C ALA A 109 -27.34 4.63 -15.48
N ASP A 110 -28.43 5.36 -15.79
CA ASP A 110 -29.67 5.29 -15.00
C ASP A 110 -30.17 3.85 -14.81
N ALA A 111 -30.20 3.06 -15.90
CA ALA A 111 -30.63 1.68 -15.84
C ALA A 111 -29.72 0.81 -14.94
N LEU A 112 -28.40 1.03 -14.98
CA LEU A 112 -27.43 0.32 -14.14
C LEU A 112 -27.48 0.77 -12.68
N TYR A 113 -27.94 1.99 -12.41
CA TYR A 113 -28.02 2.53 -11.06
C TYR A 113 -29.32 2.17 -10.35
N THR A 114 -30.45 2.16 -11.06
CA THR A 114 -31.78 2.10 -10.45
C THR A 114 -32.46 0.74 -10.57
N LYS A 115 -32.20 -0.03 -11.64
CA LYS A 115 -32.90 -1.31 -11.88
C LYS A 115 -32.39 -2.50 -11.06
N PRO A 116 -31.07 -2.71 -10.85
CA PRO A 116 -30.58 -3.85 -10.07
C PRO A 116 -31.04 -3.77 -8.61
N ALA A 117 -31.32 -4.91 -7.98
CA ALA A 117 -31.48 -4.95 -6.52
C ALA A 117 -30.15 -4.58 -5.82
N ARG A 118 -29.03 -5.05 -6.36
CA ARG A 118 -27.67 -4.61 -5.98
C ARG A 118 -26.77 -4.62 -7.20
N ALA A 119 -26.06 -3.53 -7.42
CA ALA A 119 -25.05 -3.35 -8.44
C ALA A 119 -23.67 -3.18 -7.81
N ILE A 120 -22.69 -3.94 -8.32
CA ILE A 120 -21.26 -3.82 -8.04
C ILE A 120 -20.57 -3.23 -9.26
N PHE A 121 -19.62 -2.31 -9.05
CA PHE A 121 -18.89 -1.64 -10.11
C PHE A 121 -17.39 -1.94 -10.03
N ILE A 122 -16.80 -2.42 -11.12
CA ILE A 122 -15.36 -2.70 -11.21
C ILE A 122 -14.81 -1.95 -12.41
N ASN A 123 -14.13 -0.84 -12.17
CA ASN A 123 -13.62 0.04 -13.22
C ASN A 123 -12.56 1.02 -12.68
N PRO A 124 -11.66 1.56 -13.52
CA PRO A 124 -10.64 2.53 -13.09
C PRO A 124 -11.09 4.00 -13.25
N PHE A 125 -12.39 4.27 -13.37
CA PHE A 125 -12.93 5.58 -13.82
C PHE A 125 -13.79 6.25 -12.75
N ASP A 126 -13.78 5.75 -11.52
CA ASP A 126 -14.66 6.21 -10.45
C ASP A 126 -16.14 6.21 -10.87
N MET A 127 -16.55 5.23 -11.67
CA MET A 127 -17.94 5.06 -12.09
C MET A 127 -18.66 4.14 -11.11
N ALA A 128 -19.60 4.68 -10.34
CA ALA A 128 -20.48 3.94 -9.44
C ALA A 128 -21.83 4.65 -9.30
N ARG A 129 -22.74 4.12 -8.47
CA ARG A 129 -24.03 4.80 -8.25
C ARG A 129 -23.82 6.21 -7.70
N PRO A 130 -24.61 7.21 -8.13
CA PRO A 130 -24.59 8.54 -7.55
C PRO A 130 -24.73 8.48 -6.02
N GLY A 131 -23.86 9.19 -5.30
CA GLY A 131 -23.83 9.19 -3.83
C GLY A 131 -23.12 7.99 -3.19
N GLN A 132 -22.71 6.96 -3.95
CA GLN A 132 -21.86 5.87 -3.47
C GLN A 132 -20.40 6.31 -3.33
N ILE A 133 -19.98 7.31 -4.13
CA ILE A 133 -18.64 7.92 -4.08
C ILE A 133 -18.70 9.09 -3.13
N ARG A 134 -18.69 8.78 -1.83
CA ARG A 134 -18.68 9.79 -0.77
C ARG A 134 -17.68 9.40 0.29
N ASP A 135 -16.92 10.40 0.72
CA ASP A 135 -16.18 10.35 1.99
C ASP A 135 -15.15 9.20 2.09
N GLY A 136 -14.63 8.73 0.95
CA GLY A 136 -13.51 7.79 0.89
C GLY A 136 -13.83 6.31 1.18
N TYR A 137 -15.10 5.97 1.48
CA TYR A 137 -15.57 4.59 1.59
C TYR A 137 -16.46 4.24 0.40
N PHE A 138 -16.12 3.15 -0.29
CA PHE A 138 -16.75 2.77 -1.56
C PHE A 138 -17.30 1.34 -1.49
N PRO A 139 -18.46 1.13 -0.83
CA PRO A 139 -19.10 -0.19 -0.83
C PRO A 139 -19.46 -0.57 -2.26
N ASP A 140 -19.49 -1.86 -2.59
CA ASP A 140 -19.91 -2.35 -3.92
C ASP A 140 -19.15 -1.72 -5.11
N ALA A 141 -17.92 -1.26 -4.89
CA ALA A 141 -17.07 -0.76 -5.95
C ALA A 141 -15.61 -1.22 -5.75
N VAL A 142 -14.92 -1.45 -6.86
CA VAL A 142 -13.46 -1.60 -6.91
C VAL A 142 -12.93 -0.66 -7.99
N PHE A 143 -12.28 0.42 -7.56
CA PHE A 143 -11.73 1.42 -8.49
C PHE A 143 -10.35 1.03 -9.01
N ALA A 144 -10.32 0.03 -9.89
CA ALA A 144 -9.10 -0.49 -10.50
C ALA A 144 -9.37 -1.13 -11.87
N ASP A 145 -8.30 -1.39 -12.61
CA ASP A 145 -8.34 -2.00 -13.94
C ASP A 145 -8.97 -3.42 -13.86
N PRO A 146 -10.08 -3.69 -14.56
CA PRO A 146 -10.71 -5.01 -14.60
C PRO A 146 -9.80 -6.14 -15.06
N ARG A 147 -8.80 -5.83 -15.88
CA ARG A 147 -7.78 -6.79 -16.36
C ARG A 147 -6.88 -7.29 -15.22
N TYR A 148 -6.88 -6.61 -14.07
CA TYR A 148 -6.24 -7.06 -12.84
C TYR A 148 -7.27 -7.62 -11.85
N VAL A 149 -8.37 -6.90 -11.60
CA VAL A 149 -9.35 -7.26 -10.57
C VAL A 149 -10.07 -8.58 -10.90
N MET A 150 -10.53 -8.77 -12.14
CA MET A 150 -11.33 -9.95 -12.49
C MET A 150 -10.54 -11.28 -12.39
N PRO A 151 -9.27 -11.36 -12.83
CA PRO A 151 -8.44 -12.55 -12.57
C PRO A 151 -8.24 -12.85 -11.08
N VAL A 152 -8.01 -11.82 -10.25
CA VAL A 152 -7.89 -11.99 -8.79
C VAL A 152 -9.18 -12.53 -8.20
N LEU A 153 -10.33 -11.95 -8.59
CA LEU A 153 -11.65 -12.42 -8.18
C LEU A 153 -11.91 -13.85 -8.64
N TYR A 154 -11.56 -14.21 -9.88
CA TYR A 154 -11.73 -15.57 -10.38
C TYR A 154 -11.01 -16.59 -9.50
N ARG A 155 -9.72 -16.37 -9.23
CA ARG A 155 -8.92 -17.29 -8.40
C ARG A 155 -9.42 -17.35 -6.96
N THR A 156 -9.88 -16.23 -6.42
CA THR A 156 -10.49 -16.15 -5.09
C THR A 156 -11.79 -16.96 -5.01
N LEU A 157 -12.71 -16.73 -5.95
CA LEU A 157 -14.01 -17.40 -6.00
C LEU A 157 -13.86 -18.90 -6.30
N ASP A 158 -12.92 -19.26 -7.17
CA ASP A 158 -12.65 -20.67 -7.47
C ASP A 158 -12.20 -21.44 -6.24
N GLU A 159 -11.40 -20.80 -5.39
CA GLU A 159 -10.99 -21.34 -4.12
C GLU A 159 -12.15 -21.44 -3.13
N TRP A 160 -12.91 -20.36 -2.92
CA TRP A 160 -13.99 -20.35 -1.93
C TRP A 160 -15.16 -21.26 -2.28
N ILE A 161 -15.44 -21.44 -3.58
CA ILE A 161 -16.55 -22.26 -4.05
C ILE A 161 -16.12 -23.71 -4.27
N ASN A 162 -14.95 -23.94 -4.88
CA ASN A 162 -14.52 -25.26 -5.33
C ASN A 162 -13.29 -25.82 -4.59
N GLY A 163 -12.73 -25.09 -3.62
CA GLY A 163 -11.54 -25.50 -2.87
C GLY A 163 -10.22 -25.45 -3.67
N ARG A 164 -10.24 -24.91 -4.90
CA ARG A 164 -9.06 -24.88 -5.78
C ARG A 164 -8.15 -23.69 -5.47
N ARG A 165 -7.20 -23.92 -4.57
CA ARG A 165 -6.21 -22.91 -4.16
C ARG A 165 -5.27 -22.53 -5.30
N THR A 166 -4.98 -21.23 -5.40
CA THR A 166 -3.98 -20.68 -6.34
C THR A 166 -2.92 -19.90 -5.56
N SER A 167 -1.65 -20.11 -5.85
CA SER A 167 -0.54 -19.37 -5.24
C SER A 167 -0.45 -17.93 -5.79
N ALA A 168 0.18 -17.02 -5.05
CA ALA A 168 0.44 -15.67 -5.57
C ALA A 168 1.38 -15.72 -6.79
N GLY A 169 2.34 -16.66 -6.78
CA GLY A 169 3.21 -17.04 -7.88
C GLY A 169 2.46 -17.27 -9.18
N SER A 170 1.52 -18.20 -9.16
CA SER A 170 0.70 -18.59 -10.31
C SER A 170 -0.16 -17.43 -10.81
N LEU A 171 -0.82 -16.71 -9.91
CA LEU A 171 -1.63 -15.54 -10.27
C LEU A 171 -0.79 -14.46 -10.99
N VAL A 172 0.34 -14.08 -10.42
CA VAL A 172 1.23 -13.04 -10.99
C VAL A 172 1.75 -13.43 -12.38
N THR A 173 2.03 -14.71 -12.61
CA THR A 173 2.41 -15.21 -13.94
C THR A 173 1.23 -15.13 -14.92
N GLU A 174 0.03 -15.54 -14.50
CA GLU A 174 -1.17 -15.50 -15.35
C GLU A 174 -1.55 -14.06 -15.75
N LEU A 175 -1.40 -13.10 -14.83
CA LEU A 175 -1.75 -11.69 -15.03
C LEU A 175 -1.08 -11.05 -16.27
N ALA A 176 0.06 -11.59 -16.73
CA ALA A 176 0.74 -11.13 -17.93
C ALA A 176 -0.17 -11.14 -19.18
N ALA A 177 -1.03 -12.17 -19.31
CA ALA A 177 -1.87 -12.37 -20.48
C ALA A 177 -2.98 -11.32 -20.62
N TYR A 178 -3.40 -10.69 -19.53
CA TYR A 178 -4.54 -9.76 -19.54
C TYR A 178 -4.19 -8.34 -20.01
N GLY A 179 -2.90 -7.99 -20.11
CA GLY A 179 -2.47 -6.63 -20.42
C GLY A 179 -2.75 -5.64 -19.27
N GLY A 180 -2.68 -4.34 -19.55
CA GLY A 180 -3.00 -3.29 -18.57
C GLY A 180 -2.23 -3.40 -17.26
N VAL A 181 -2.92 -3.14 -16.15
CA VAL A 181 -2.35 -3.30 -14.79
C VAL A 181 -1.96 -4.75 -14.51
N GLY A 182 -2.66 -5.75 -15.04
CA GLY A 182 -2.28 -7.16 -14.88
C GLY A 182 -0.87 -7.43 -15.41
N ALA A 183 -0.58 -7.00 -16.64
CA ALA A 183 0.75 -7.12 -17.21
C ALA A 183 1.80 -6.25 -16.50
N GLN A 184 1.42 -5.07 -15.99
CA GLN A 184 2.31 -4.25 -15.16
C GLN A 184 2.71 -4.96 -13.86
N VAL A 185 1.75 -5.59 -13.17
CA VAL A 185 2.01 -6.37 -11.94
C VAL A 185 2.97 -7.53 -12.23
N SER A 186 2.77 -8.26 -13.32
CA SER A 186 3.65 -9.36 -13.71
C SER A 186 5.09 -8.89 -14.01
N ARG A 187 5.24 -7.79 -14.76
CA ARG A 187 6.56 -7.16 -15.00
C ARG A 187 7.19 -6.64 -13.71
N GLY A 188 6.40 -6.01 -12.84
CA GLY A 188 6.86 -5.50 -11.56
C GLY A 188 7.36 -6.60 -10.63
N ALA A 189 6.67 -7.74 -10.57
CA ALA A 189 7.15 -8.90 -9.82
C ALA A 189 8.47 -9.44 -10.37
N THR A 190 8.61 -9.50 -11.69
CA THR A 190 9.84 -9.95 -12.36
C THR A 190 11.01 -9.00 -12.08
N ALA A 191 10.80 -7.68 -12.21
CA ALA A 191 11.81 -6.67 -11.92
C ALA A 191 12.20 -6.65 -10.43
N LEU A 192 11.22 -6.77 -9.53
CA LEU A 192 11.45 -6.82 -8.09
C LEU A 192 12.23 -8.09 -7.69
N HIS A 193 11.92 -9.23 -8.28
CA HIS A 193 12.66 -10.47 -8.06
C HIS A 193 14.10 -10.38 -8.58
N ALA A 194 14.32 -9.78 -9.77
CA ALA A 194 15.66 -9.52 -10.28
C ALA A 194 16.46 -8.62 -9.34
N MET A 195 15.84 -7.57 -8.79
CA MET A 195 16.45 -6.67 -7.81
C MET A 195 16.83 -7.39 -6.51
N VAL A 196 15.93 -8.21 -5.97
CA VAL A 196 16.13 -8.93 -4.71
C VAL A 196 17.15 -10.06 -4.83
N LYS A 197 17.29 -10.67 -6.02
CA LYS A 197 18.32 -11.68 -6.31
C LYS A 197 19.74 -11.12 -6.33
N ASP A 198 19.88 -9.84 -6.62
CA ASP A 198 21.17 -9.19 -6.73
C ASP A 198 21.80 -9.00 -5.34
N LYS A 199 22.73 -9.89 -4.98
CA LYS A 199 23.46 -9.85 -3.71
C LYS A 199 24.37 -8.62 -3.58
N GLU A 200 24.69 -7.94 -4.68
CA GLU A 200 25.51 -6.73 -4.67
C GLU A 200 24.67 -5.44 -4.73
N CYS A 201 23.34 -5.56 -4.61
CA CYS A 201 22.38 -4.46 -4.61
C CYS A 201 21.89 -4.15 -3.20
N VAL A 202 22.11 -2.92 -2.71
CA VAL A 202 21.37 -2.41 -1.54
C VAL A 202 19.98 -1.96 -1.98
N ARG A 203 18.93 -2.40 -1.27
CA ARG A 203 17.54 -2.19 -1.69
C ARG A 203 16.82 -1.26 -0.72
N PHE A 204 16.22 -0.21 -1.28
CA PHE A 204 15.42 0.75 -0.54
C PHE A 204 13.93 0.47 -0.73
N LEU A 205 13.17 0.51 0.35
CA LEU A 205 11.72 0.64 0.33
C LEU A 205 11.35 2.10 0.61
N THR A 206 10.65 2.77 -0.30
CA THR A 206 10.15 4.13 -0.06
C THR A 206 8.64 4.11 -0.01
N ILE A 207 8.04 4.63 1.06
CA ILE A 207 6.61 4.50 1.30
C ILE A 207 5.99 5.87 1.57
N SER A 208 5.02 6.24 0.75
CA SER A 208 4.07 7.32 0.99
C SER A 208 2.62 6.81 0.88
N GLY A 209 1.65 7.68 1.17
CA GLY A 209 0.25 7.30 1.32
C GLY A 209 0.02 6.57 2.65
N ALA A 210 -1.22 6.49 3.13
CA ALA A 210 -1.53 6.07 4.50
C ALA A 210 -1.40 4.54 4.75
N MET A 211 -0.34 3.89 4.27
CA MET A 211 -0.18 2.42 4.22
C MET A 211 -0.25 1.72 5.59
N THR A 212 0.21 2.36 6.67
CA THR A 212 0.12 1.79 8.03
C THR A 212 -1.30 1.84 8.58
N VAL A 213 -2.03 2.93 8.30
CA VAL A 213 -3.47 3.05 8.56
C VAL A 213 -4.26 2.07 7.66
N GLY A 214 -3.80 1.93 6.42
CA GLY A 214 -4.23 0.98 5.39
C GLY A 214 -3.97 -0.49 5.70
N LYS A 215 -3.36 -0.80 6.86
CA LYS A 215 -3.10 -2.16 7.36
C LYS A 215 -2.10 -2.98 6.54
N MET A 216 -1.13 -2.29 5.92
CA MET A 216 0.02 -2.87 5.21
C MET A 216 1.30 -2.90 6.07
N ASP A 217 1.21 -2.62 7.37
CA ASP A 217 2.31 -2.60 8.33
C ASP A 217 3.04 -3.95 8.43
N LEU A 218 2.31 -5.07 8.48
CA LEU A 218 2.93 -6.41 8.50
C LEU A 218 3.59 -6.79 7.17
N VAL A 219 3.10 -6.26 6.04
CA VAL A 219 3.75 -6.40 4.73
C VAL A 219 5.12 -5.72 4.74
N ILE A 220 5.23 -4.54 5.34
CA ILE A 220 6.51 -3.84 5.54
C ILE A 220 7.43 -4.65 6.46
N CYS A 221 6.89 -5.16 7.56
CA CYS A 221 7.63 -6.00 8.49
C CYS A 221 8.18 -7.26 7.80
N ASP A 222 7.40 -7.92 6.95
CA ASP A 222 7.86 -9.07 6.16
C ASP A 222 9.01 -8.71 5.21
N MET A 223 8.94 -7.55 4.55
CA MET A 223 10.03 -7.09 3.69
C MET A 223 11.34 -6.84 4.43
N ILE A 224 11.26 -6.31 5.66
CA ILE A 224 12.42 -6.09 6.53
C ILE A 224 12.98 -7.43 7.03
N GLU A 225 12.11 -8.25 7.64
CA GLU A 225 12.51 -9.48 8.34
C GLU A 225 13.05 -10.54 7.38
N LEU A 226 12.54 -10.60 6.15
CA LEU A 226 13.05 -11.52 5.12
C LEU A 226 14.31 -10.99 4.40
N GLY A 227 14.78 -9.79 4.74
CA GLY A 227 15.92 -9.13 4.08
C GLY A 227 15.63 -8.73 2.63
N LEU A 228 14.35 -8.55 2.26
CA LEU A 228 13.97 -8.05 0.94
C LEU A 228 14.44 -6.62 0.73
N VAL A 229 14.56 -5.84 1.82
CA VAL A 229 15.10 -4.47 1.81
C VAL A 229 16.11 -4.24 2.94
N GLN A 230 17.02 -3.29 2.72
CA GLN A 230 18.10 -2.95 3.66
C GLN A 230 17.94 -1.54 4.23
N ALA A 231 17.03 -0.74 3.70
CA ALA A 231 16.73 0.59 4.19
C ALA A 231 15.27 0.95 3.85
N VAL A 232 14.63 1.69 4.74
CA VAL A 232 13.28 2.22 4.55
C VAL A 232 13.32 3.74 4.59
N SER A 233 12.60 4.40 3.69
CA SER A 233 12.32 5.83 3.74
C SER A 233 10.81 6.03 3.78
N SER A 234 10.29 6.78 4.73
CA SER A 234 8.85 6.99 4.90
C SER A 234 8.53 8.42 5.35
N THR A 235 7.24 8.76 5.41
CA THR A 235 6.80 9.98 6.09
C THR A 235 6.77 9.74 7.59
N GLY A 236 6.85 10.81 8.39
CA GLY A 236 6.81 10.66 9.84
C GLY A 236 5.42 10.24 10.32
N ALA A 237 4.35 10.71 9.66
CA ALA A 237 2.99 10.29 9.92
C ALA A 237 2.84 8.75 9.83
N LEU A 238 3.40 8.12 8.78
CA LEU A 238 3.30 6.67 8.63
C LEU A 238 3.94 5.91 9.78
N MET A 239 5.09 6.39 10.25
CA MET A 239 5.77 5.79 11.40
C MET A 239 4.97 6.02 12.68
N ALA A 240 4.42 7.22 12.91
CA ALA A 240 3.56 7.52 14.05
C ALA A 240 2.32 6.61 14.09
N HIS A 241 1.52 6.59 13.03
CA HIS A 241 0.31 5.75 12.96
C HIS A 241 0.64 4.25 12.94
N GLY A 242 1.83 3.86 12.46
CA GLY A 242 2.33 2.49 12.53
C GLY A 242 2.65 2.03 13.97
N LEU A 243 3.00 2.96 14.86
CA LEU A 243 3.24 2.64 16.27
C LEU A 243 1.97 2.16 16.97
N VAL A 244 0.80 2.70 16.60
CA VAL A 244 -0.50 2.30 17.16
C VAL A 244 -0.67 0.78 17.14
N SER A 245 -0.47 0.16 15.98
CA SER A 245 -0.59 -1.31 15.86
C SER A 245 0.58 -2.04 16.54
N SER A 246 1.76 -1.42 16.60
CA SER A 246 2.96 -1.99 17.26
C SER A 246 2.82 -2.07 18.79
N ILE A 247 1.93 -1.29 19.39
CA ILE A 247 1.64 -1.29 20.83
C ILE A 247 0.28 -1.92 21.17
N GLY A 248 -0.29 -2.68 20.23
CA GLY A 248 -1.52 -3.46 20.42
C GLY A 248 -2.83 -2.70 20.19
N LEU A 249 -2.79 -1.39 19.92
CA LEU A 249 -3.97 -0.56 19.68
C LEU A 249 -4.54 -0.74 18.27
N LYS A 250 -5.78 -0.28 18.07
CA LYS A 250 -6.58 -0.61 16.88
C LYS A 250 -7.01 0.64 16.11
N HIS A 251 -7.12 0.47 14.80
CA HIS A 251 -7.86 1.37 13.91
C HIS A 251 -9.20 0.72 13.58
N TYR A 252 -10.18 1.51 13.16
CA TYR A 252 -11.53 1.03 12.90
C TYR A 252 -12.01 1.42 11.51
N LYS A 253 -12.94 0.65 10.96
CA LYS A 253 -13.61 1.02 9.72
C LYS A 253 -14.47 2.25 9.92
N TYR A 254 -14.38 3.19 9.00
CA TYR A 254 -15.32 4.30 8.90
C TYR A 254 -16.67 3.80 8.39
N ASN A 255 -17.74 4.36 8.96
CA ASN A 255 -19.11 4.21 8.50
C ASN A 255 -19.60 5.57 7.98
N PRO A 256 -19.99 5.68 6.69
CA PRO A 256 -20.43 6.93 6.07
C PRO A 256 -21.71 7.53 6.69
N ALA A 257 -22.41 6.79 7.56
CA ALA A 257 -23.50 7.33 8.37
C ALA A 257 -23.02 8.34 9.43
N TYR A 258 -21.71 8.44 9.68
CA TYR A 258 -21.14 9.37 10.65
C TYR A 258 -20.56 10.60 9.96
N ASP A 259 -21.02 11.78 10.38
CA ASP A 259 -20.53 13.08 9.93
C ASP A 259 -19.14 13.41 10.50
N ASP A 260 -18.29 14.05 9.70
CA ASP A 260 -16.91 14.39 10.08
C ASP A 260 -16.84 15.36 11.28
N THR A 261 -17.80 16.28 11.42
CA THR A 261 -17.85 17.17 12.59
C THR A 261 -18.23 16.40 13.86
N ALA A 262 -19.13 15.43 13.74
CA ALA A 262 -19.48 14.54 14.85
C ALA A 262 -18.27 13.67 15.24
N LEU A 263 -17.52 13.14 14.27
CA LEU A 263 -16.29 12.39 14.52
C LEU A 263 -15.26 13.24 15.27
N ALA A 264 -15.03 14.48 14.83
CA ALA A 264 -14.10 15.41 15.48
C ALA A 264 -14.50 15.71 16.94
N ARG A 265 -15.79 15.92 17.24
CA ARG A 265 -16.27 16.11 18.64
C ARG A 265 -16.01 14.89 19.52
N HIS A 266 -15.99 13.69 18.93
CA HIS A 266 -15.67 12.44 19.62
C HIS A 266 -14.19 12.08 19.56
N LYS A 267 -13.33 12.98 19.02
CA LYS A 267 -11.88 12.76 18.88
C LYS A 267 -11.53 11.52 18.06
N LEU A 268 -12.24 11.35 16.95
CA LEU A 268 -12.01 10.29 15.97
C LEU A 268 -11.53 10.91 14.66
N ASN A 269 -10.24 10.72 14.36
CA ASN A 269 -9.65 11.22 13.13
C ASN A 269 -9.95 10.26 11.99
N ARG A 270 -10.48 10.78 10.88
CA ARG A 270 -10.79 9.98 9.69
C ARG A 270 -9.66 10.06 8.67
N VAL A 271 -9.24 8.91 8.18
CA VAL A 271 -8.34 8.74 7.03
C VAL A 271 -9.10 7.92 6.00
N THR A 272 -9.74 8.61 5.07
CA THR A 272 -10.66 8.04 4.06
C THR A 272 -11.71 7.11 4.69
N ASP A 273 -11.54 5.79 4.61
CA ASP A 273 -12.43 4.75 5.12
C ASP A 273 -11.96 4.13 6.45
N THR A 274 -11.02 4.79 7.13
CA THR A 274 -10.47 4.42 8.43
C THR A 274 -10.72 5.49 9.50
N LEU A 275 -10.91 5.07 10.74
CA LEU A 275 -10.98 5.89 11.93
C LEU A 275 -9.83 5.55 12.90
N GLU A 276 -9.21 6.59 13.43
CA GLU A 276 -8.18 6.53 14.46
C GLU A 276 -8.59 7.39 15.65
N PRO A 277 -8.85 6.78 16.83
CA PRO A 277 -9.06 7.54 18.06
C PRO A 277 -7.82 8.35 18.45
N GLU A 278 -7.98 9.62 18.82
CA GLU A 278 -6.87 10.45 19.33
C GLU A 278 -6.23 9.83 20.58
N THR A 279 -6.99 9.07 21.38
CA THR A 279 -6.47 8.33 22.54
C THR A 279 -5.37 7.32 22.18
N ASN A 280 -5.34 6.85 20.92
CA ASN A 280 -4.23 6.06 20.43
C ASN A 280 -2.95 6.90 20.32
N LEU A 281 -3.06 8.10 19.75
CA LEU A 281 -1.93 9.04 19.62
C LEU A 281 -1.43 9.51 20.98
N ASP A 282 -2.34 9.78 21.94
CA ASP A 282 -1.99 10.08 23.33
C ASP A 282 -1.17 8.95 23.98
N THR A 283 -1.46 7.70 23.62
CA THR A 283 -0.73 6.54 24.16
C THR A 283 0.62 6.37 23.47
N VAL A 284 0.68 6.62 22.15
CA VAL A 284 1.95 6.65 21.39
C VAL A 284 2.88 7.76 21.91
N GLU A 285 2.36 8.96 22.19
CA GLU A 285 3.12 10.09 22.77
C GLU A 285 3.81 9.68 24.07
N LYS A 286 3.13 8.93 24.94
CA LYS A 286 3.71 8.45 26.20
C LYS A 286 4.87 7.50 25.97
N VAL A 287 4.72 6.57 25.03
CA VAL A 287 5.77 5.60 24.66
C VAL A 287 6.98 6.32 24.07
N VAL A 288 6.76 7.22 23.12
CA VAL A 288 7.83 8.02 22.51
C VAL A 288 8.47 8.95 23.54
N GLY A 289 7.68 9.53 24.44
CA GLY A 289 8.12 10.34 25.56
C GLY A 289 9.09 9.60 26.48
N GLN A 290 8.83 8.33 26.80
CA GLN A 290 9.74 7.49 27.59
C GLN A 290 11.10 7.27 26.92
N VAL A 291 11.14 7.27 25.58
CA VAL A 291 12.40 7.23 24.81
C VAL A 291 13.10 8.58 24.84
N ILE A 292 12.37 9.66 24.57
CA ILE A 292 12.89 11.03 24.55
C ILE A 292 13.43 11.47 25.92
N ASP A 293 12.80 11.06 27.01
CA ASP A 293 13.21 11.42 28.37
C ASP A 293 14.60 10.87 28.74
N LYS A 294 15.01 9.76 28.12
CA LYS A 294 16.34 9.15 28.28
C LYS A 294 17.44 9.87 27.48
N ILE A 295 17.08 10.79 26.59
CA ILE A 295 18.03 11.57 25.80
C ILE A 295 18.43 12.83 26.58
N ASP A 296 19.72 13.12 26.71
CA ASP A 296 20.24 14.26 27.48
C ASP A 296 20.16 15.61 26.71
N GLY A 297 20.11 15.57 25.38
CA GLY A 297 20.13 16.74 24.51
C GLY A 297 21.51 17.40 24.39
N SER A 298 22.59 16.70 24.75
CA SER A 298 23.96 17.22 24.63
C SER A 298 24.49 17.17 23.19
N ARG A 299 23.93 16.27 22.37
CA ARG A 299 24.25 16.11 20.94
C ARG A 299 22.96 16.11 20.12
N SER A 300 23.06 16.62 18.90
CA SER A 300 22.01 16.44 17.90
C SER A 300 21.88 14.96 17.53
N LEU A 301 20.66 14.54 17.18
CA LEU A 301 20.35 13.23 16.65
C LEU A 301 19.58 13.40 15.34
N SER A 302 19.38 12.32 14.59
CA SER A 302 18.55 12.37 13.38
C SER A 302 17.22 11.65 13.59
N PRO A 303 16.21 11.88 12.72
CA PRO A 303 14.98 11.10 12.72
C PRO A 303 15.24 9.59 12.66
N THR A 304 16.22 9.15 11.87
CA THR A 304 16.62 7.73 11.78
C THR A 304 17.14 7.20 13.10
N VAL A 305 17.95 7.98 13.82
CA VAL A 305 18.45 7.60 15.16
C VAL A 305 17.30 7.52 16.16
N LEU A 306 16.39 8.50 16.18
CA LEU A 306 15.21 8.45 17.05
C LEU A 306 14.35 7.23 16.76
N ASN A 307 14.04 6.95 15.49
CA ASN A 307 13.28 5.77 15.07
C ASN A 307 13.94 4.47 15.54
N LYS A 308 15.27 4.38 15.47
CA LYS A 308 16.02 3.23 15.98
C LYS A 308 15.87 3.08 17.50
N LEU A 309 15.91 4.18 18.26
CA LEU A 309 15.72 4.16 19.72
C LEU A 309 14.29 3.74 20.09
N VAL A 310 13.29 4.22 19.36
CA VAL A 310 11.90 3.77 19.52
C VAL A 310 11.77 2.28 19.20
N GLY A 311 12.36 1.82 18.10
CA GLY A 311 12.39 0.39 17.73
C GLY A 311 13.03 -0.49 18.82
N LYS A 312 14.12 -0.03 19.43
CA LYS A 312 14.74 -0.68 20.59
C LYS A 312 13.78 -0.78 21.77
N TYR A 313 13.13 0.33 22.11
CA TYR A 313 12.17 0.39 23.21
C TYR A 313 11.01 -0.59 23.00
N LEU A 314 10.46 -0.66 21.79
CA LEU A 314 9.40 -1.60 21.43
C LEU A 314 9.86 -3.05 21.54
N ALA A 315 11.10 -3.37 21.14
CA ALA A 315 11.64 -4.72 21.28
C ALA A 315 11.73 -5.17 22.75
N GLU A 316 12.03 -4.24 23.66
CA GLU A 316 12.16 -4.50 25.10
C GLU A 316 10.81 -4.57 25.83
N HIS A 317 9.82 -3.74 25.45
CA HIS A 317 8.58 -3.55 26.24
C HIS A 317 7.33 -4.13 25.57
N TYR A 318 7.37 -4.38 24.26
CA TYR A 318 6.25 -4.95 23.47
C TYR A 318 6.73 -6.17 22.68
N PRO A 319 7.17 -7.27 23.35
CA PRO A 319 7.84 -8.38 22.68
C PRO A 319 6.92 -9.23 21.78
N ASN A 320 5.61 -9.26 22.05
CA ASN A 320 4.67 -10.15 21.35
C ASN A 320 4.17 -9.60 20.01
N ASP A 321 4.06 -8.28 19.87
CA ASP A 321 3.55 -7.66 18.64
C ASP A 321 4.68 -7.36 17.65
N ARG A 322 4.41 -7.56 16.36
CA ARG A 322 5.30 -7.10 15.27
C ARG A 322 5.03 -5.62 15.02
N GLY A 323 6.07 -4.90 14.60
CA GLY A 323 5.96 -3.47 14.34
C GLY A 323 7.14 -2.97 13.52
N ILE A 324 6.90 -2.00 12.64
CA ILE A 324 7.90 -1.59 11.62
C ILE A 324 9.22 -1.17 12.26
N LEU A 325 9.19 -0.26 13.24
CA LEU A 325 10.40 0.21 13.90
C LEU A 325 11.08 -0.88 14.74
N LYS A 326 10.31 -1.79 15.35
CA LYS A 326 10.83 -2.95 16.08
C LYS A 326 11.54 -3.91 15.13
N SER A 327 10.89 -4.33 14.05
CA SER A 327 11.48 -5.21 13.04
C SER A 327 12.71 -4.57 12.41
N ALA A 328 12.67 -3.27 12.12
CA ALA A 328 13.81 -2.51 11.61
C ALA A 328 14.99 -2.51 12.60
N TYR A 329 14.74 -2.26 13.88
CA TYR A 329 15.78 -2.32 14.92
C TYR A 329 16.41 -3.70 15.03
N LEU A 330 15.60 -4.76 15.12
CA LEU A 330 16.06 -6.14 15.27
C LEU A 330 16.89 -6.64 14.06
N HIS A 331 16.62 -6.11 12.86
CA HIS A 331 17.29 -6.49 11.62
C HIS A 331 18.33 -5.47 11.14
N GLY A 332 18.62 -4.44 11.95
CA GLY A 332 19.62 -3.43 11.61
C GLY A 332 19.27 -2.57 10.38
N VAL A 333 17.99 -2.42 10.05
CA VAL A 333 17.50 -1.64 8.91
C VAL A 333 17.22 -0.19 9.35
N PRO A 334 17.87 0.84 8.78
CA PRO A 334 17.55 2.23 9.06
C PRO A 334 16.19 2.63 8.46
N VAL A 335 15.48 3.48 9.20
CA VAL A 335 14.19 4.07 8.80
C VAL A 335 14.31 5.59 8.74
N PHE A 336 14.49 6.11 7.53
CA PHE A 336 14.61 7.53 7.23
C PHE A 336 13.24 8.22 7.22
N VAL A 337 13.18 9.41 7.81
CA VAL A 337 12.01 10.30 7.77
C VAL A 337 12.48 11.71 7.41
N PRO A 338 12.53 12.07 6.10
CA PRO A 338 13.18 13.30 5.68
C PRO A 338 12.38 14.56 6.06
N ALA A 339 11.05 14.47 6.02
CA ALA A 339 10.14 15.51 6.49
C ALA A 339 9.62 15.18 7.90
N PHE A 340 10.52 15.15 8.88
CA PHE A 340 10.18 14.72 10.24
C PHE A 340 9.21 15.67 10.97
N VAL A 341 9.34 16.98 10.73
CA VAL A 341 8.47 18.00 11.33
C VAL A 341 6.99 17.82 10.94
N ASP A 342 6.73 17.22 9.78
CA ASP A 342 5.39 16.90 9.28
C ASP A 342 4.91 15.55 9.82
N SER A 343 4.83 15.43 11.15
CA SER A 343 4.35 14.22 11.82
C SER A 343 4.03 14.41 13.30
N GLU A 344 3.23 13.49 13.84
CA GLU A 344 2.99 13.44 15.29
C GLU A 344 4.27 13.19 16.09
N LEU A 345 5.24 12.42 15.56
CA LEU A 345 6.56 12.29 16.20
C LEU A 345 7.30 13.63 16.28
N GLY A 346 7.13 14.49 15.26
CA GLY A 346 7.63 15.86 15.25
C GLY A 346 6.94 16.74 16.28
N ASN A 347 5.61 16.66 16.36
CA ASN A 347 4.78 17.37 17.35
C ASN A 347 5.17 16.96 18.79
N ASP A 348 5.31 15.67 19.04
CA ASP A 348 5.70 15.11 20.33
C ASP A 348 7.09 15.62 20.74
N LEU A 349 8.06 15.63 19.81
CA LEU A 349 9.38 16.19 20.08
C LEU A 349 9.31 17.68 20.43
N TYR A 350 8.48 18.44 19.71
CA TYR A 350 8.30 19.87 19.97
C TYR A 350 7.75 20.12 21.38
N ILE A 351 6.68 19.41 21.76
CA ILE A 351 6.08 19.49 23.11
C ILE A 351 7.10 19.06 24.17
N ASN A 352 7.82 17.96 23.95
CA ASN A 352 8.87 17.50 24.86
C ASN A 352 9.98 18.53 25.01
N ASN A 353 10.40 19.21 23.94
CA ASN A 353 11.39 20.28 24.02
C ASN A 353 10.91 21.49 24.83
N ILE A 354 9.62 21.85 24.77
CA ILE A 354 9.04 22.86 25.67
C ILE A 354 9.13 22.39 27.12
N ARG A 355 8.72 21.14 27.42
CA ARG A 355 8.81 20.55 28.77
C ARG A 355 10.26 20.53 29.28
N ARG A 356 11.21 20.16 28.43
CA ARG A 356 12.64 20.13 28.75
C ARG A 356 13.17 21.51 29.13
N LYS A 357 12.88 22.53 28.32
CA LYS A 357 13.25 23.93 28.62
C LYS A 357 12.70 24.38 29.97
N ARG A 358 11.42 24.10 30.27
CA ARG A 358 10.79 24.41 31.57
C ARG A 358 11.45 23.70 32.75
N ARG A 359 12.04 22.53 32.53
CA ARG A 359 12.78 21.73 33.53
C ARG A 359 14.29 22.01 33.56
N GLY A 360 14.77 23.05 32.86
CA GLY A 360 16.20 23.36 32.77
C GLY A 360 17.04 22.33 31.99
N ARG A 361 16.41 21.44 31.21
CA ARG A 361 17.09 20.45 30.36
C ARG A 361 17.34 21.01 28.97
N LYS A 362 18.46 20.61 28.35
CA LYS A 362 18.79 20.98 26.96
C LYS A 362 17.74 20.43 25.98
N PRO A 363 17.30 21.22 24.99
CA PRO A 363 16.44 20.72 23.93
C PRO A 363 17.19 19.71 23.04
N ILE A 364 16.43 18.86 22.37
CA ILE A 364 16.92 17.92 21.37
C ILE A 364 16.76 18.55 20.00
N PHE A 365 17.84 18.54 19.21
CA PHE A 365 17.84 19.00 17.83
C PHE A 365 17.94 17.83 16.86
N MET A 366 17.13 17.90 15.79
CA MET A 366 17.15 16.93 14.69
C MET A 366 18.10 17.42 13.58
N ASP A 367 19.22 16.74 13.41
CA ASP A 367 20.22 16.98 12.37
C ASP A 367 20.01 16.02 11.19
N LEU A 368 19.57 16.59 10.06
CA LEU A 368 19.29 15.85 8.83
C LEU A 368 20.57 15.54 8.02
N GLU A 369 21.70 16.18 8.33
CA GLU A 369 22.97 15.89 7.68
C GLU A 369 23.45 14.48 8.03
N ILE A 370 23.18 14.01 9.24
CA ILE A 370 23.44 12.64 9.69
C ILE A 370 22.75 11.63 8.76
N ASP A 371 21.48 11.88 8.42
CA ASP A 371 20.71 10.99 7.53
C ASP A 371 21.22 11.04 6.09
N SER A 372 21.64 12.22 5.61
CA SER A 372 22.26 12.38 4.30
C SER A 372 23.58 11.60 4.20
N LYS A 373 24.42 11.68 5.22
CA LYS A 373 25.67 10.90 5.34
C LYS A 373 25.39 9.40 5.37
N ALA A 374 24.35 8.96 6.07
CA ALA A 374 23.95 7.56 6.12
C ALA A 374 23.47 7.04 4.75
N LEU A 375 22.69 7.83 4.00
CA LEU A 375 22.27 7.49 2.64
C LEU A 375 23.47 7.38 1.69
N ILE A 376 24.39 8.35 1.71
CA ILE A 376 25.62 8.30 0.91
C ILE A 376 26.41 7.04 1.23
N LYS A 377 26.61 6.73 2.52
CA LYS A 377 27.33 5.53 2.95
C LYS A 377 26.68 4.24 2.44
N LEU A 378 25.36 4.13 2.49
CA LEU A 378 24.63 2.96 1.98
C LEU A 378 24.86 2.76 0.48
N VAL A 379 24.71 3.82 -0.34
CA VAL A 379 24.81 3.69 -1.81
C VAL A 379 26.24 3.54 -2.30
N THR A 380 27.21 4.17 -1.62
CA THR A 380 28.63 4.10 -1.99
C THR A 380 29.29 2.80 -1.50
N GLY A 381 28.78 2.20 -0.43
CA GLY A 381 29.26 0.94 0.13
C GLY A 381 28.90 -0.31 -0.66
N THR A 382 28.05 -0.21 -1.69
CA THR A 382 27.62 -1.32 -2.54
C THR A 382 27.85 -1.02 -4.03
N LYS A 383 27.92 -2.07 -4.86
CA LYS A 383 28.13 -1.88 -6.31
C LYS A 383 26.88 -1.36 -7.01
N ARG A 384 25.71 -1.82 -6.58
CA ARG A 384 24.40 -1.51 -7.16
C ARG A 384 23.43 -1.10 -6.07
N PHE A 385 22.39 -0.37 -6.44
CA PHE A 385 21.29 -0.07 -5.55
C PHE A 385 19.99 0.05 -6.33
N GLY A 386 18.91 -0.29 -5.65
CA GLY A 386 17.58 -0.39 -6.23
C GLY A 386 16.52 0.15 -5.29
N ILE A 387 15.37 0.48 -5.86
CA ILE A 387 14.28 1.12 -5.13
C ILE A 387 12.94 0.44 -5.45
N LEU A 388 12.21 0.02 -4.41
CA LEU A 388 10.77 -0.25 -4.48
C LEU A 388 10.04 0.96 -3.88
N SER A 389 9.23 1.64 -4.70
CA SER A 389 8.48 2.81 -4.29
C SER A 389 6.98 2.52 -4.23
N ILE A 390 6.40 2.73 -3.05
CA ILE A 390 4.96 2.77 -2.82
C ILE A 390 4.55 4.25 -2.74
N GLY A 391 3.79 4.70 -3.73
CA GLY A 391 3.52 6.12 -3.92
C GLY A 391 4.76 6.91 -4.40
N GLY A 392 4.92 8.11 -3.88
CA GLY A 392 5.94 9.06 -4.30
C GLY A 392 6.35 10.04 -3.21
N GLY A 393 6.25 11.34 -3.50
CA GLY A 393 6.55 12.42 -2.55
C GLY A 393 7.98 12.41 -1.99
N VAL A 394 8.10 12.97 -0.78
CA VAL A 394 9.38 13.16 -0.08
C VAL A 394 10.15 11.84 0.13
N PRO A 395 9.54 10.72 0.58
CA PRO A 395 10.29 9.50 0.84
C PRO A 395 11.01 8.95 -0.39
N ARG A 396 10.34 8.98 -1.55
CA ARG A 396 10.90 8.56 -2.84
C ARG A 396 11.99 9.52 -3.29
N ASN A 397 11.70 10.82 -3.34
CA ASN A 397 12.67 11.79 -3.87
C ASN A 397 13.92 11.90 -2.99
N ASN A 398 13.79 11.80 -1.66
CA ASN A 398 14.94 11.82 -0.75
C ASN A 398 15.96 10.72 -1.06
N VAL A 399 15.48 9.48 -1.22
CA VAL A 399 16.35 8.35 -1.60
C VAL A 399 16.91 8.55 -3.00
N GLN A 400 16.10 9.07 -3.94
CA GLN A 400 16.57 9.30 -5.29
C GLN A 400 17.61 10.41 -5.43
N ASN A 401 17.55 11.43 -4.56
CA ASN A 401 18.41 12.60 -4.61
C ASN A 401 19.86 12.31 -4.20
N VAL A 402 20.13 11.13 -3.61
CA VAL A 402 21.48 10.74 -3.21
C VAL A 402 22.45 10.66 -4.39
N ALA A 403 21.98 10.24 -5.57
CA ALA A 403 22.81 10.13 -6.78
C ALA A 403 23.24 11.51 -7.31
N PRO A 404 22.32 12.46 -7.56
CA PRO A 404 22.68 13.86 -7.86
C PRO A 404 23.55 14.52 -6.78
N LEU A 405 23.31 14.24 -5.49
CA LEU A 405 24.12 14.79 -4.41
C LEU A 405 25.58 14.34 -4.50
N ILE A 406 25.82 13.06 -4.77
CA ILE A 406 27.17 12.51 -4.97
C ILE A 406 27.87 13.18 -6.16
N GLU A 407 27.17 13.37 -7.27
CA GLU A 407 27.67 14.09 -8.44
C GLU A 407 28.09 15.53 -8.08
N ILE A 408 27.20 16.28 -7.42
CA ILE A 408 27.46 17.66 -6.97
C ILE A 408 28.67 17.73 -6.03
N ILE A 409 28.81 16.77 -5.09
CA ILE A 409 29.97 16.71 -4.20
C ILE A 409 31.25 16.50 -5.01
N ASN A 410 31.25 15.55 -5.95
CA ASN A 410 32.42 15.26 -6.76
C ASN A 410 32.84 16.42 -7.66
N GLU A 411 31.87 17.14 -8.23
CA GLU A 411 32.12 18.31 -9.08
C GLU A 411 32.65 19.50 -8.28
N ARG A 412 32.06 19.78 -7.11
CA ARG A 412 32.36 21.00 -6.34
C ARG A 412 33.53 20.84 -5.37
N LEU A 413 33.76 19.63 -4.86
CA LEU A 413 34.74 19.34 -3.81
C LEU A 413 35.83 18.35 -4.25
N GLY A 414 35.79 17.91 -5.52
CA GLY A 414 36.70 16.90 -6.05
C GLY A 414 36.18 15.47 -5.86
N LYS A 415 36.71 14.53 -6.66
CA LYS A 415 36.25 13.13 -6.74
C LYS A 415 36.40 12.39 -5.41
N THR A 416 35.36 12.47 -4.57
CA THR A 416 35.33 11.95 -3.20
C THR A 416 34.61 10.60 -3.13
N TYR A 417 33.56 10.42 -3.92
CA TYR A 417 32.69 9.23 -3.90
C TYR A 417 32.59 8.59 -5.29
N PRO A 418 32.39 7.27 -5.39
CA PRO A 418 32.07 6.64 -6.68
C PRO A 418 30.72 7.14 -7.18
N GLU A 419 30.61 7.46 -8.46
CA GLU A 419 29.33 7.76 -9.08
C GLU A 419 28.43 6.52 -9.09
N ARG A 420 27.19 6.69 -8.62
CA ARG A 420 26.22 5.62 -8.40
C ARG A 420 24.85 6.11 -8.84
N ARG A 421 24.15 5.30 -9.64
CA ARG A 421 22.77 5.53 -10.11
C ARG A 421 21.94 4.26 -9.90
N PHE A 422 20.61 4.38 -9.77
CA PHE A 422 19.75 3.20 -9.63
C PHE A 422 19.92 2.28 -10.83
N THR A 423 20.09 0.99 -10.57
CA THR A 423 20.11 -0.06 -11.61
C THR A 423 18.83 -0.89 -11.62
N TYR A 424 18.04 -0.78 -10.55
CA TYR A 424 16.74 -1.42 -10.40
C TYR A 424 15.71 -0.44 -9.88
N GLY A 425 14.46 -0.58 -10.30
CA GLY A 425 13.36 0.24 -9.79
C GLY A 425 12.00 -0.37 -10.04
N VAL A 426 11.17 -0.45 -9.00
CA VAL A 426 9.75 -0.81 -9.14
C VAL A 426 8.92 0.26 -8.46
N ARG A 427 7.95 0.83 -9.17
CA ARG A 427 7.02 1.83 -8.64
C ARG A 427 5.60 1.31 -8.65
N ILE A 428 4.89 1.45 -7.53
CA ILE A 428 3.46 1.22 -7.40
C ILE A 428 2.81 2.55 -7.02
N CYS A 429 2.17 3.20 -7.98
CA CYS A 429 1.58 4.52 -7.79
C CYS A 429 0.56 4.80 -8.90
N PRO A 430 -0.69 5.18 -8.57
CA PRO A 430 -1.72 5.44 -9.58
C PRO A 430 -1.47 6.73 -10.38
N ASP A 431 -0.60 7.62 -9.87
CA ASP A 431 -0.44 8.97 -10.40
C ASP A 431 0.11 9.01 -11.82
N ARG A 432 -0.47 9.90 -12.62
CA ARG A 432 -0.15 10.08 -14.03
C ARG A 432 0.97 11.10 -14.22
N PRO A 433 1.85 10.93 -15.24
CA PRO A 433 2.93 11.87 -15.50
C PRO A 433 2.47 13.32 -15.80
N HIS A 434 1.30 13.50 -16.45
CA HIS A 434 0.83 14.81 -16.90
C HIS A 434 0.43 15.78 -15.77
N PHE A 435 0.32 15.31 -14.53
CA PHE A 435 0.13 16.19 -13.38
C PHE A 435 1.41 16.93 -12.97
N GLY A 436 2.59 16.49 -13.46
CA GLY A 436 3.86 17.19 -13.26
C GLY A 436 4.46 17.12 -11.85
N HIS A 437 3.92 16.28 -10.96
CA HIS A 437 4.43 16.11 -9.59
C HIS A 437 5.29 14.85 -9.44
N LEU A 438 6.18 14.84 -8.44
CA LEU A 438 7.19 13.81 -8.19
C LEU A 438 6.64 12.37 -8.10
N SER A 439 5.41 12.18 -7.63
CA SER A 439 4.81 10.85 -7.55
C SER A 439 4.55 10.21 -8.92
N GLY A 440 4.22 11.00 -9.95
CA GLY A 440 4.01 10.55 -11.32
C GLY A 440 5.29 10.42 -12.16
N CYS A 441 6.44 10.88 -11.63
CA CYS A 441 7.74 10.88 -12.32
C CYS A 441 8.18 9.46 -12.71
N THR A 442 8.53 9.26 -13.98
CA THR A 442 8.89 7.93 -14.53
C THR A 442 10.36 7.59 -14.30
N TYR A 443 10.75 6.32 -14.47
CA TYR A 443 12.18 5.97 -14.47
C TYR A 443 12.94 6.54 -15.66
N SER A 444 12.27 6.71 -16.82
CA SER A 444 12.86 7.39 -17.98
C SER A 444 13.18 8.86 -17.66
N GLU A 445 12.29 9.58 -16.97
CA GLU A 445 12.58 10.94 -16.51
C GLU A 445 13.74 10.96 -15.51
N ASN A 446 13.83 9.99 -14.61
CA ASN A 446 14.95 9.88 -13.66
C ASN A 446 16.33 9.73 -14.34
N GLU A 447 16.40 9.25 -15.58
CA GLU A 447 17.67 9.19 -16.33
C GLU A 447 18.20 10.58 -16.70
N SER A 448 17.32 11.55 -17.03
CA SER A 448 17.74 12.92 -17.37
C SER A 448 18.38 13.64 -16.17
N TRP A 449 17.92 13.28 -14.97
CA TRP A 449 18.47 13.72 -13.68
C TRP A 449 19.66 12.90 -13.22
N ARG A 450 20.13 11.94 -14.03
CA ARG A 450 21.22 11.01 -13.69
C ARG A 450 20.96 10.25 -12.39
N LYS A 451 19.68 10.07 -12.02
CA LYS A 451 19.27 9.25 -10.87
C LYS A 451 19.29 7.77 -11.26
N ALA A 452 18.90 7.43 -12.49
CA ALA A 452 18.78 6.07 -13.00
C ALA A 452 19.74 5.81 -14.19
N VAL A 453 20.16 4.56 -14.39
CA VAL A 453 20.91 4.15 -15.60
C VAL A 453 19.95 3.78 -16.74
N LYS A 454 20.34 4.08 -17.99
CA LYS A 454 19.53 3.84 -19.21
C LYS A 454 19.09 2.39 -19.43
N ASN A 455 19.93 1.42 -19.05
CA ASN A 455 19.68 -0.01 -19.27
C ASN A 455 19.39 -0.75 -17.94
N GLY A 456 18.77 -0.07 -16.98
CA GLY A 456 18.39 -0.68 -15.71
C GLY A 456 17.12 -1.54 -15.84
N VAL A 457 16.81 -2.30 -14.79
CA VAL A 457 15.61 -3.13 -14.73
C VAL A 457 14.52 -2.36 -13.99
N TYR A 458 13.59 -1.78 -14.76
CA TYR A 458 12.53 -0.93 -14.23
C TYR A 458 11.13 -1.46 -14.52
N ALA A 459 10.20 -1.21 -13.60
CA ALA A 459 8.78 -1.48 -13.81
C ALA A 459 7.90 -0.45 -13.09
N GLU A 460 6.76 -0.11 -13.69
CA GLU A 460 5.77 0.79 -13.12
C GLU A 460 4.38 0.13 -13.12
N ILE A 461 3.71 0.18 -11.98
CA ILE A 461 2.38 -0.35 -11.73
C ILE A 461 1.47 0.81 -11.35
N LEU A 462 0.57 1.18 -12.26
CA LEU A 462 -0.37 2.28 -12.10
C LEU A 462 -1.63 1.79 -11.37
N ALA A 463 -1.50 1.52 -10.07
CA ALA A 463 -2.57 0.98 -9.23
C ALA A 463 -2.45 1.45 -7.77
N ASP A 464 -3.54 1.31 -7.01
CA ASP A 464 -3.50 1.37 -5.55
C ASP A 464 -2.60 0.25 -5.00
N ALA A 465 -1.61 0.63 -4.21
CA ALA A 465 -0.66 -0.29 -3.64
C ALA A 465 -1.30 -1.33 -2.72
N THR A 466 -2.34 -0.95 -1.97
CA THR A 466 -3.03 -1.88 -1.05
C THR A 466 -3.62 -3.08 -1.78
N GLN A 467 -3.94 -2.95 -3.07
CA GLN A 467 -4.51 -4.02 -3.88
C GLN A 467 -3.46 -4.95 -4.49
N VAL A 468 -2.32 -4.41 -4.93
CA VAL A 468 -1.33 -5.15 -5.74
C VAL A 468 -0.09 -5.56 -4.96
N TRP A 469 0.34 -4.73 -4.01
CA TRP A 469 1.59 -4.92 -3.29
C TRP A 469 1.64 -6.21 -2.46
N PRO A 470 0.55 -6.62 -1.76
CA PRO A 470 0.54 -7.88 -1.03
C PRO A 470 0.86 -9.10 -1.90
N PHE A 471 0.35 -9.15 -3.13
CA PHE A 471 0.63 -10.24 -4.07
C PHE A 471 2.08 -10.23 -4.56
N LEU A 472 2.70 -9.07 -4.75
CA LEU A 472 4.11 -8.97 -5.12
C LEU A 472 5.04 -9.46 -4.00
N VAL A 473 4.76 -9.08 -2.75
CA VAL A 473 5.55 -9.55 -1.61
C VAL A 473 5.34 -11.05 -1.42
N LYS A 474 4.10 -11.54 -1.51
CA LYS A 474 3.82 -12.97 -1.42
C LYS A 474 4.50 -13.78 -2.52
N TYR A 475 4.50 -13.27 -3.75
CA TYR A 475 5.22 -13.87 -4.89
C TYR A 475 6.70 -14.08 -4.58
N LEU A 476 7.35 -13.13 -3.89
CA LEU A 476 8.75 -13.28 -3.46
C LEU A 476 8.90 -14.30 -2.33
N MET A 477 8.00 -14.27 -1.34
CA MET A 477 8.00 -15.23 -0.22
C MET A 477 7.87 -16.68 -0.68
N GLU A 478 7.19 -16.91 -1.81
CA GLU A 478 7.01 -18.24 -2.42
C GLU A 478 8.22 -18.70 -3.25
N LYS A 479 9.22 -17.83 -3.51
CA LYS A 479 10.44 -18.26 -4.19
C LYS A 479 11.30 -19.12 -3.25
N LYS A 480 11.91 -20.16 -3.81
CA LYS A 480 12.75 -21.14 -3.07
C LYS A 480 13.80 -20.49 -2.18
N GLU A 481 14.38 -19.37 -2.62
CA GLU A 481 15.42 -18.61 -1.92
C GLU A 481 14.94 -17.95 -0.62
N PHE A 482 13.63 -17.73 -0.48
CA PHE A 482 13.00 -17.13 0.70
C PHE A 482 12.13 -18.11 1.47
N ALA A 483 11.65 -19.18 0.82
CA ALA A 483 10.88 -20.25 1.45
C ALA A 483 11.68 -21.00 2.54
N ALA A 484 13.02 -21.05 2.44
CA ALA A 484 13.90 -21.73 3.39
C ALA A 484 14.29 -20.90 4.62
N LYS A 485 13.88 -19.63 4.70
CA LYS A 485 14.13 -18.73 5.85
C LYS A 485 12.92 -18.58 6.79
N LYS A 486 11.89 -19.41 6.58
CA LYS A 486 10.66 -19.41 7.38
C LYS A 486 10.82 -20.14 8.70
#